data_AF-A0A7Y8FJ96-F1
#
_entry.id   AF-A0A7Y8FJ96-F1
#
_cell.length_a   1.000
_cell.length_b   1.000
_cell.length_c   1.000
_cell.angle_alpha   90.00
_cell.angle_beta   90.00
_cell.angle_gamma   90.00
#
_symmetry.space_group_name_H-M   'P 1'
#
loop_
_entity.id
_entity.type
_entity.pdbx_description
1 polymer ?
#
loop_
_entity_poly.entity_id
_entity_poly.type
_entity_poly.pdbx_seq_one_letter_code
_entity_poly.pdbx_strand_id
1 'polypeptide(L)'
;MQDKTTPADGEVPEKKLSDVPGPSVIIPEGIYKIYTHLTNINLISMTLEGHPPIVNLWHENSEPQSKWRITYEAQYEAHIIYNERRPYDSLFVADYSDVFVEKRPIIYRP
;
A
#
# COMPACT_ATOMS: atom_id res chain seq x y z
N MET A 1 20.81 24.55 47.92
CA MET A 1 19.52 24.50 47.21
C MET A 1 19.73 25.18 45.88
N GLN A 2 19.67 24.42 44.79
CA GLN A 2 19.64 24.93 43.42
C GLN A 2 18.67 24.05 42.64
N ASP A 3 17.75 24.70 41.96
CA ASP A 3 16.56 24.17 41.32
C ASP A 3 16.86 23.20 40.18
N LYS A 4 16.13 22.07 40.14
CA LYS A 4 16.04 21.20 38.98
C LYS A 4 14.98 21.74 38.04
N THR A 5 15.38 22.53 37.06
CA THR A 5 14.58 22.79 35.86
C THR A 5 14.64 21.58 34.93
N THR A 6 13.52 20.87 34.82
CA THR A 6 13.24 19.88 33.77
C THR A 6 13.01 20.63 32.44
N PRO A 7 13.72 20.29 31.34
CA PRO A 7 13.26 20.67 30.02
C PRO A 7 12.29 19.59 29.53
N ALA A 8 11.03 19.98 29.36
CA ALA A 8 10.13 19.31 28.44
C ALA A 8 10.59 19.65 27.02
N ASP A 9 10.92 18.64 26.22
CA ASP A 9 10.56 18.65 24.81
C ASP A 9 10.81 17.25 24.23
N GLY A 10 9.72 16.47 24.16
CA GLY A 10 9.69 15.20 23.47
C GLY A 10 9.31 15.42 22.01
N GLU A 11 10.04 16.27 21.28
CA GLU A 11 9.96 16.26 19.82
C GLU A 11 10.63 14.97 19.33
N VAL A 12 9.81 13.99 18.93
CA VAL A 12 10.27 12.83 18.16
C VAL A 12 10.92 13.40 16.90
N PRO A 13 12.22 13.15 16.65
CA PRO A 13 12.86 13.68 15.46
C PRO A 13 12.12 13.13 14.24
N GLU A 14 11.51 14.03 13.47
CA GLU A 14 11.05 13.71 12.12
C GLU A 14 12.25 13.13 11.38
N LYS A 15 12.19 11.83 11.08
CA LYS A 15 13.18 11.17 10.25
C LYS A 15 13.09 11.83 8.87
N LYS A 16 13.96 12.80 8.62
CA LYS A 16 14.26 13.23 7.25
C LYS A 16 14.69 12.00 6.47
N LEU A 17 13.84 11.58 5.53
CA LEU A 17 14.23 10.65 4.48
C LEU A 17 15.42 11.27 3.75
N SER A 18 16.57 10.63 3.85
CA SER A 18 17.79 11.06 3.19
C SER A 18 17.60 10.92 1.68
N ASP A 19 17.66 12.04 0.93
CA ASP A 19 17.63 12.12 -0.53
C ASP A 19 18.91 11.54 -1.19
N VAL A 20 19.37 10.37 -0.73
CA VAL A 20 20.43 9.63 -1.41
C VAL A 20 19.73 8.76 -2.47
N PRO A 21 20.02 8.91 -3.77
CA PRO A 21 19.50 8.01 -4.79
C PRO A 21 20.12 6.63 -4.59
N GLY A 22 19.47 5.82 -3.76
CA GLY A 22 19.69 4.38 -3.74
C GLY A 22 19.10 3.76 -5.01
N PRO A 23 19.55 2.58 -5.42
CA PRO A 23 18.94 1.87 -6.54
C PRO A 23 17.43 1.68 -6.25
N SER A 24 16.58 2.05 -7.21
CA SER A 24 15.14 1.81 -7.12
C SER A 24 14.90 0.33 -6.85
N VAL A 25 14.30 0.01 -5.71
CA VAL A 25 13.94 -1.36 -5.37
C VAL A 25 12.73 -1.73 -6.20
N ILE A 26 12.95 -2.48 -7.28
CA ILE A 26 11.86 -3.03 -8.10
C ILE A 26 11.36 -4.31 -7.43
N ILE A 27 10.12 -4.29 -6.94
CA ILE A 27 9.43 -5.50 -6.49
C ILE A 27 9.24 -6.41 -7.72
N PRO A 28 9.68 -7.69 -7.67
CA PRO A 28 9.45 -8.63 -8.75
C PRO A 28 7.96 -8.75 -9.09
N GLU A 29 7.65 -9.01 -10.35
CA GLU A 29 6.26 -9.23 -10.74
C GLU A 29 5.72 -10.55 -10.16
N GLY A 30 4.49 -10.54 -9.69
CA GLY A 30 3.91 -11.72 -9.06
C GLY A 30 2.62 -11.46 -8.30
N ILE A 31 2.10 -12.52 -7.67
CA ILE A 31 0.92 -12.46 -6.80
C ILE A 31 1.38 -12.46 -5.35
N TYR A 32 0.90 -11.47 -4.60
CA TYR A 32 1.32 -11.19 -3.24
C TYR A 32 0.12 -11.10 -2.29
N LYS A 33 0.39 -11.38 -1.02
CA LYS A 33 -0.44 -10.93 0.10
C LYS A 33 0.26 -9.74 0.73
N ILE A 34 -0.47 -8.66 0.98
CA ILE A 34 0.09 -7.43 1.54
C ILE A 34 -0.40 -7.31 2.98
N TYR A 35 0.52 -7.45 3.93
CA TYR A 35 0.25 -7.43 5.36
C TYR A 35 0.44 -6.03 5.94
N THR A 36 -0.34 -5.69 6.95
CA THR A 36 -0.07 -4.50 7.76
C THR A 36 1.07 -4.79 8.75
N HIS A 37 1.91 -3.80 9.02
CA HIS A 37 2.91 -3.92 10.08
C HIS A 37 2.29 -3.93 11.49
N LEU A 38 1.03 -3.48 11.63
CA LEU A 38 0.33 -3.45 12.92
C LEU A 38 0.10 -4.84 13.51
N THR A 39 -0.15 -5.83 12.65
CA THR A 39 -0.41 -7.22 13.04
C THR A 39 -0.04 -8.16 11.90
N ASN A 40 0.56 -9.32 12.20
CA ASN A 40 0.84 -10.35 11.18
C ASN A 40 -0.37 -11.24 10.83
N ILE A 41 -1.53 -11.00 11.46
CA ILE A 41 -2.76 -11.78 11.22
C ILE A 41 -3.74 -11.10 10.27
N ASN A 42 -3.48 -9.83 9.89
CA ASN A 42 -4.33 -9.07 9.00
C ASN A 42 -3.58 -8.66 7.73
N LEU A 43 -4.30 -8.68 6.62
CA LEU A 43 -3.85 -8.28 5.29
C LEU A 43 -4.84 -7.31 4.66
N ILE A 44 -4.44 -6.64 3.59
CA ILE A 44 -5.38 -5.84 2.80
C ILE A 44 -6.24 -6.76 1.92
N SER A 45 -7.55 -6.57 1.98
CA SER A 45 -8.53 -7.34 1.22
C SER A 45 -9.57 -6.42 0.62
N MET A 46 -10.05 -6.78 -0.56
CA MET A 46 -11.11 -6.05 -1.24
C MET A 46 -12.47 -6.67 -0.95
N THR A 47 -13.41 -5.85 -0.50
CA THR A 47 -14.81 -6.25 -0.36
C THR A 47 -15.47 -6.29 -1.74
N LEU A 48 -16.19 -7.38 -2.04
CA LEU A 48 -16.93 -7.52 -3.30
C LEU A 48 -18.31 -6.87 -3.24
N GLU A 49 -18.83 -6.69 -2.03
CA GLU A 49 -20.08 -6.05 -1.70
C GLU A 49 -19.85 -4.55 -1.54
N GLY A 50 -20.62 -3.73 -2.27
CA GLY A 50 -20.46 -2.28 -2.30
C GLY A 50 -20.03 -1.75 -3.67
N HIS A 51 -20.56 -0.57 -4.02
CA HIS A 51 -20.21 0.17 -5.22
C HIS A 51 -19.89 1.62 -4.82
N PRO A 52 -18.61 2.05 -4.81
CA PRO A 52 -17.42 1.31 -5.27
C PRO A 52 -16.96 0.21 -4.28
N PRO A 53 -16.15 -0.77 -4.74
CA PRO A 53 -15.50 -1.75 -3.86
C PRO A 53 -14.59 -1.05 -2.84
N ILE A 54 -14.55 -1.57 -1.62
CA ILE A 54 -13.78 -0.98 -0.52
C ILE A 54 -12.61 -1.90 -0.17
N VAL A 55 -11.42 -1.32 0.04
CA VAL A 55 -10.23 -2.02 0.54
C VAL A 55 -10.17 -1.84 2.04
N ASN A 56 -10.07 -2.94 2.77
CA ASN A 56 -10.03 -2.94 4.22
C ASN A 56 -8.93 -3.88 4.74
N LEU A 57 -8.56 -3.72 6.00
CA LEU A 57 -7.81 -4.75 6.71
C LEU A 57 -8.76 -5.90 7.07
N TRP A 58 -8.32 -7.12 6.76
CA TRP A 58 -9.09 -8.33 7.02
C TRP A 58 -8.18 -9.45 7.52
N HIS A 59 -8.78 -10.43 8.21
CA HIS A 59 -8.04 -11.58 8.68
C HIS A 59 -7.42 -12.36 7.52
N GLU A 60 -6.22 -12.88 7.74
CA GLU A 60 -5.50 -13.70 6.78
C GLU A 60 -6.37 -14.85 6.25
N ASN A 61 -6.37 -15.03 4.94
CA ASN A 61 -7.12 -16.08 4.26
C ASN A 61 -6.52 -16.36 2.87
N SER A 62 -7.03 -17.39 2.19
CA SER A 62 -6.59 -17.80 0.85
C SER A 62 -7.44 -17.22 -0.29
N GLU A 63 -8.44 -16.38 0.02
CA GLU A 63 -9.41 -15.87 -0.95
C GLU A 63 -8.72 -14.96 -1.99
N PRO A 64 -9.15 -15.02 -3.27
CA PRO A 64 -8.57 -14.18 -4.32
C PRO A 64 -8.71 -12.67 -4.07
N GLN A 65 -9.72 -12.25 -3.30
CA GLN A 65 -9.90 -10.84 -2.95
C GLN A 65 -8.84 -10.29 -1.99
N SER A 66 -8.07 -11.18 -1.36
CA SER A 66 -6.96 -10.89 -0.44
C SER A 66 -5.58 -11.03 -1.11
N LYS A 67 -5.55 -11.29 -2.42
CA LYS A 67 -4.34 -11.50 -3.20
C LYS A 67 -4.25 -10.44 -4.30
N TRP A 68 -3.03 -9.97 -4.54
CA TRP A 68 -2.76 -8.80 -5.35
C TRP A 68 -1.63 -9.06 -6.32
N ARG A 69 -1.88 -8.85 -7.60
CA ARG A 69 -0.84 -8.90 -8.63
C ARG A 69 -0.10 -7.57 -8.66
N ILE A 70 1.20 -7.60 -8.46
CA ILE A 70 2.09 -6.45 -8.58
C ILE A 70 2.80 -6.52 -9.93
N THR A 71 2.72 -5.45 -10.71
CA THR A 71 3.41 -5.30 -12.02
C THR A 71 4.13 -3.98 -12.08
N TYR A 72 5.28 -3.91 -12.76
CA TYR A 72 6.02 -2.66 -12.91
C TYR A 72 5.71 -1.99 -14.25
N GLU A 73 5.26 -0.73 -14.22
CA GLU A 73 5.04 0.06 -15.43
C GLU A 73 6.14 1.11 -15.61
N ALA A 74 7.10 0.80 -16.49
CA ALA A 74 8.26 1.67 -16.75
C ALA A 74 7.88 3.09 -17.20
N GLN A 75 6.73 3.26 -17.86
CA GLN A 75 6.24 4.58 -18.28
C GLN A 75 5.92 5.53 -17.11
N TYR A 76 5.60 4.98 -15.94
CA TYR A 76 5.26 5.74 -14.74
C TYR A 76 6.33 5.59 -13.66
N GLU A 77 7.38 4.81 -13.92
CA GLU A 77 8.38 4.38 -12.94
C GLU A 77 7.74 3.87 -11.63
N ALA A 78 6.60 3.17 -11.75
CA ALA A 78 5.76 2.81 -10.62
C ALA A 78 5.18 1.41 -10.76
N HIS A 79 4.84 0.81 -9.62
CA HIS A 79 4.11 -0.45 -9.58
C HIS A 79 2.60 -0.22 -9.60
N ILE A 80 1.89 -1.10 -10.31
CA ILE A 80 0.44 -1.19 -10.22
C ILE A 80 0.07 -2.48 -9.50
N ILE A 81 -0.93 -2.38 -8.62
CA ILE A 81 -1.37 -3.45 -7.75
C ILE A 81 -2.82 -3.78 -8.07
N TYR A 82 -3.04 -4.90 -8.76
CA TYR A 82 -4.36 -5.35 -9.21
C TYR A 82 -4.92 -6.44 -8.29
N ASN A 83 -6.22 -6.43 -8.05
CA ASN A 83 -6.85 -7.49 -7.26
C ASN A 83 -6.94 -8.80 -8.07
N GLU A 84 -6.61 -9.95 -7.47
CA GLU A 84 -6.68 -11.24 -8.18
C GLU A 84 -8.12 -11.64 -8.52
N ARG A 85 -9.11 -11.27 -7.69
CA ARG A 85 -10.53 -11.56 -7.95
C ARG A 85 -11.12 -10.68 -9.05
N ARG A 86 -10.73 -9.40 -9.11
CA ARG A 86 -11.15 -8.44 -10.15
C ARG A 86 -9.91 -7.80 -10.78
N PRO A 87 -9.35 -8.38 -11.85
CA PRO A 87 -8.06 -7.98 -12.41
C PRO A 87 -8.06 -6.58 -13.06
N TYR A 88 -9.21 -5.94 -13.19
CA TYR A 88 -9.34 -4.56 -13.69
C TYR A 88 -9.46 -3.52 -12.59
N ASP A 89 -9.58 -3.98 -11.34
CA ASP A 89 -9.67 -3.14 -10.14
C ASP A 89 -8.26 -3.07 -9.54
N SER A 90 -7.68 -1.87 -9.50
CA SER A 90 -6.35 -1.60 -8.94
C SER A 90 -6.43 -0.76 -7.67
N LEU A 91 -5.44 -0.91 -6.79
CA LEU A 91 -5.26 0.03 -5.68
C LEU A 91 -4.85 1.39 -6.22
N PHE A 92 -5.59 2.41 -5.81
CA PHE A 92 -5.28 3.81 -6.05
C PHE A 92 -5.11 4.51 -4.71
N VAL A 93 -4.01 5.22 -4.56
CA VAL A 93 -3.69 6.00 -3.37
C VAL A 93 -3.99 7.46 -3.71
N ALA A 94 -5.05 8.03 -3.12
CA ALA A 94 -5.45 9.41 -3.39
C ALA A 94 -4.57 10.42 -2.62
N ASP A 95 -4.18 10.06 -1.40
CA ASP A 95 -3.28 10.81 -0.53
C ASP A 95 -2.49 9.87 0.40
N TYR A 96 -1.78 10.39 1.41
CA TYR A 96 -0.96 9.59 2.32
C TYR A 96 -1.72 8.54 3.14
N SER A 97 -3.05 8.67 3.31
CA SER A 97 -3.86 7.80 4.18
C SER A 97 -4.96 7.03 3.44
N ASP A 98 -5.43 7.55 2.31
CA ASP A 98 -6.64 7.05 1.68
C ASP A 98 -6.33 6.16 0.47
N VAL A 99 -6.67 4.88 0.60
CA VAL A 99 -6.50 3.84 -0.43
C VAL A 99 -7.86 3.35 -0.91
N PHE A 100 -8.09 3.45 -2.21
CA PHE A 100 -9.34 3.08 -2.86
C PHE A 100 -9.11 2.07 -3.99
N VAL A 101 -10.21 1.54 -4.51
CA VAL A 101 -10.23 0.78 -5.74
C VAL A 101 -10.55 1.70 -6.91
N GLU A 102 -9.67 1.71 -7.91
CA GLU A 102 -9.88 2.39 -9.19
C GLU A 102 -9.97 1.35 -10.31
N LYS A 103 -10.95 1.51 -11.20
CA LYS A 103 -11.00 0.77 -12.46
C LYS A 103 -10.07 1.43 -13.46
N ARG A 104 -8.96 0.78 -13.80
CA ARG A 104 -8.13 1.27 -14.91
C ARG A 104 -8.72 0.81 -16.25
N PRO A 105 -8.88 1.72 -17.23
CA PRO A 105 -9.23 1.30 -18.58
C PRO A 105 -8.11 0.39 -19.10
N ILE A 106 -8.49 -0.74 -19.70
CA ILE A 106 -7.55 -1.64 -20.38
C ILE A 106 -6.93 -0.84 -21.53
N ILE A 107 -5.72 -0.34 -21.34
CA ILE A 107 -4.93 0.18 -22.46
C ILE A 107 -4.37 -1.08 -23.14
N TYR A 108 -5.11 -1.62 -24.11
CA TYR A 108 -4.53 -2.56 -25.06
C TYR A 108 -3.32 -1.86 -25.68
N ARG A 109 -2.12 -2.32 -25.34
CA ARG A 109 -0.93 -2.02 -26.13
C ARG A 109 -0.75 -3.15 -27.14
N PRO A 110 -0.51 -2.83 -28.42
CA PRO A 110 -0.37 -3.80 -29.50
C PRO A 110 0.80 -4.76 -29.29
#